data_AF-A0A353N5D5-F1
#
_entry.id   AF-A0A353N5D5-F1
#
_cell.length_a   1.000
_cell.length_b   1.000
_cell.length_c   1.000
_cell.angle_alpha   90.00
_cell.angle_beta   90.00
_cell.angle_gamma   90.00
#
_symmetry.space_group_name_H-M   'P 1'
#
loop_
_entity.id
_entity.type
_entity.pdbx_description
1 polymer ?
#
loop_
_entity_poly.entity_id
_entity_poly.type
_entity_poly.pdbx_seq_one_letter_code
_entity_poly.pdbx_strand_id
1 'polypeptide(L)'
;MKVVEILLGKDQDLTRVKCNPQTIFTLIGLTLISVLFLYPFFLVLINSLKTYAELLTDVFSLPTKVEWRNYPHSWRLMDYPRAFLNTFYVTIV
;
A
#
# COMPACT_ATOMS: atom_id res chain seq x y z
N MET A 1 7.28 -50.54 1.70
CA MET A 1 7.28 -49.49 2.74
C MET A 1 8.36 -48.40 2.55
N LYS A 2 9.46 -48.63 1.79
CA LYS A 2 10.50 -47.60 1.51
C LYS A 2 10.17 -46.57 0.41
N VAL A 3 9.21 -46.84 -0.47
CA VAL A 3 8.86 -45.94 -1.60
C VAL A 3 8.05 -44.71 -1.13
N VAL A 4 7.30 -44.84 -0.02
CA VAL A 4 6.50 -43.74 0.54
C VAL A 4 7.39 -42.68 1.22
N GLU A 5 8.50 -43.09 1.84
CA GLU A 5 9.48 -42.16 2.45
C GLU A 5 10.23 -41.32 1.41
N ILE A 6 10.41 -41.83 0.19
CA ILE A 6 11.08 -41.11 -0.91
C ILE A 6 10.17 -39.98 -1.46
N LEU A 7 8.84 -40.17 -1.42
CA LEU A 7 7.87 -39.16 -1.88
C LEU A 7 7.54 -38.11 -0.80
N LEU A 8 7.74 -38.41 0.49
CA LEU A 8 7.54 -37.48 1.60
C LEU A 8 8.86 -36.92 2.20
N GLY A 9 9.99 -37.16 1.56
CA GLY A 9 11.32 -36.87 2.09
C GLY A 9 11.97 -35.58 1.62
N LYS A 10 11.20 -34.56 1.18
CA LYS A 10 11.80 -33.31 0.66
C LYS A 10 10.95 -32.03 0.79
N ASP A 11 9.95 -32.00 1.65
CA ASP A 11 9.11 -30.81 1.88
C ASP A 11 9.08 -30.34 3.35
N GLN A 12 10.09 -30.73 4.14
CA GLN A 12 10.23 -30.37 5.56
C GLN A 12 11.43 -29.47 5.87
N ASP A 13 11.92 -28.73 4.87
CA ASP A 13 12.96 -27.70 5.05
C ASP A 13 12.41 -26.26 4.92
N LEU A 14 11.11 -26.05 5.08
CA LEU A 14 10.51 -24.70 5.19
C LEU A 14 10.62 -24.09 6.59
N THR A 15 11.09 -24.85 7.59
CA THR A 15 11.04 -24.46 9.02
C THR A 15 12.40 -24.07 9.61
N ARG A 16 13.50 -24.24 8.89
CA ARG A 16 14.84 -23.86 9.38
C ARG A 16 15.28 -22.49 8.86
N VAL A 17 14.46 -21.47 9.07
CA VAL A 17 14.95 -20.09 8.98
C VAL A 17 15.90 -19.89 10.16
N LYS A 18 17.21 -19.98 9.88
CA LYS A 18 18.24 -19.67 10.86
C LYS A 18 18.17 -18.17 11.16
N CYS A 19 17.40 -17.82 12.18
CA CYS A 19 17.20 -16.44 12.62
C CYS A 19 18.45 -15.98 13.37
N ASN A 20 19.45 -15.49 12.63
CA ASN A 20 20.53 -14.71 13.20
C ASN A 20 19.90 -13.44 13.81
N PRO A 21 20.23 -13.05 15.06
CA PRO A 21 19.73 -11.81 15.66
C PRO A 21 19.96 -10.58 14.75
N GLN A 22 21.03 -10.58 13.96
CA GLN A 22 21.30 -9.54 12.96
C GLN A 22 20.21 -9.50 11.87
N THR A 23 19.78 -10.66 11.37
CA THR A 23 18.72 -10.76 10.36
C THR A 23 17.38 -10.26 10.91
N ILE A 24 17.05 -10.60 12.16
CA ILE A 24 15.83 -10.10 12.81
C ILE A 24 15.87 -8.58 12.93
N PHE A 25 17.01 -8.04 13.39
CA PHE A 25 17.19 -6.59 13.49
C PHE A 25 17.04 -5.89 12.15
N THR A 26 17.66 -6.42 11.09
CA THR A 26 17.51 -5.89 9.72
C THR A 26 16.05 -5.95 9.25
N LEU A 27 15.33 -7.05 9.49
CA LEU A 27 13.92 -7.16 9.11
C LEU A 27 13.02 -6.16 9.84
N ILE A 28 13.24 -5.96 11.14
CA ILE A 28 12.52 -4.95 11.92
C ILE A 28 12.79 -3.55 11.36
N GLY A 29 14.07 -3.22 11.12
CA GLY A 29 14.46 -1.93 10.54
C GLY A 29 13.83 -1.69 9.16
N LEU A 30 13.89 -2.67 8.27
CA LEU A 30 13.27 -2.60 6.94
C LEU A 30 11.75 -2.46 7.02
N THR A 31 11.10 -3.15 7.96
CA THR A 31 9.65 -3.06 8.16
C THR A 31 9.26 -1.66 8.63
N LEU A 32 9.98 -1.10 9.60
CA LEU A 32 9.73 0.27 10.09
C LEU A 32 9.91 1.32 9.00
N ILE A 33 11.01 1.22 8.22
CA ILE A 33 11.25 2.11 7.08
C ILE A 33 10.15 1.98 6.04
N SER A 34 9.71 0.75 5.74
CA SER A 34 8.63 0.50 4.78
C SER A 34 7.31 1.12 5.25
N VAL A 35 6.95 0.96 6.53
CA VAL A 35 5.75 1.58 7.11
C VAL A 35 5.85 3.10 7.06
N LEU A 36 7.01 3.68 7.42
CA LEU A 36 7.23 5.11 7.34
C LEU A 36 7.09 5.64 5.89
N PHE A 37 7.60 4.90 4.92
CA PHE A 37 7.50 5.25 3.50
C PHE A 37 6.07 5.15 2.97
N LEU A 38 5.30 4.16 3.42
CA LEU A 38 3.90 3.96 3.02
C LEU A 38 2.92 4.86 3.77
N TYR A 39 3.30 5.37 4.94
CA TYR A 39 2.46 6.24 5.77
C TYR A 39 1.85 7.44 5.01
N PRO A 40 2.60 8.25 4.24
CA PRO A 40 1.99 9.34 3.47
C PRO A 40 0.95 8.85 2.44
N PHE A 41 1.15 7.69 1.81
CA PHE A 41 0.17 7.12 0.88
C PHE A 41 -1.10 6.66 1.61
N PHE A 42 -0.95 6.05 2.79
CA PHE A 42 -2.07 5.73 3.66
C PHE A 42 -2.86 7.00 4.01
N LEU A 43 -2.18 8.09 4.34
CA LEU A 43 -2.82 9.38 4.59
C LEU A 43 -3.58 9.90 3.35
N VAL A 44 -3.00 9.84 2.16
CA VAL A 44 -3.71 10.24 0.92
C VAL A 44 -5.00 9.43 0.73
N LEU A 45 -4.95 8.12 0.96
CA LEU A 45 -6.11 7.25 0.81
C LEU A 45 -7.22 7.60 1.80
N ILE A 46 -6.92 7.68 3.11
CA ILE A 46 -7.94 8.01 4.11
C ILE A 46 -8.49 9.43 3.93
N ASN A 47 -7.64 10.37 3.53
CA ASN A 47 -8.01 11.77 3.34
C ASN A 47 -8.87 11.95 2.08
N SER A 48 -8.66 11.14 1.03
CA SER A 48 -9.53 11.14 -0.15
C SER A 48 -10.99 10.80 0.17
N LEU A 49 -11.22 10.11 1.30
CA LEU A 49 -12.53 9.69 1.78
C LEU A 49 -13.14 10.64 2.83
N LYS A 50 -12.45 11.70 3.24
CA LYS A 50 -12.94 12.67 4.23
C LYS A 50 -13.71 13.81 3.59
N THR A 51 -14.57 14.46 4.38
CA THR A 51 -15.12 15.77 4.03
C THR A 51 -14.02 16.84 4.06
N TYR A 52 -14.23 17.95 3.34
CA TYR A 52 -13.30 19.09 3.36
C TYR A 52 -13.09 19.66 4.78
N ALA A 53 -14.15 19.72 5.59
CA ALA A 53 -14.06 20.21 6.96
C ALA A 53 -13.20 19.32 7.87
N GLU A 54 -13.34 17.99 7.76
CA GLU A 54 -12.51 17.03 8.50
C GLU A 54 -11.04 17.12 8.08
N LEU A 55 -10.77 17.27 6.77
CA LEU A 55 -9.43 17.43 6.25
C LEU A 55 -8.71 18.65 6.83
N LEU A 56 -9.42 19.78 6.98
CA LEU A 56 -8.86 21.00 7.56
C LEU A 56 -8.70 20.94 9.08
N THR A 57 -9.45 20.06 9.74
CA THR A 57 -9.45 19.93 11.21
C THR A 57 -8.38 18.95 11.67
N ASP A 58 -8.31 17.77 11.05
CA ASP A 58 -7.35 16.73 11.41
C ASP A 58 -7.04 15.82 10.20
N VAL A 59 -5.81 15.91 9.70
CA VAL A 59 -5.30 15.16 8.55
C VAL A 59 -4.91 13.72 8.92
N PHE A 60 -4.62 13.45 10.19
CA PHE A 60 -4.11 12.15 10.67
C PHE A 60 -5.20 11.24 11.22
N SER A 61 -6.38 11.77 11.55
CA SER A 61 -7.53 10.99 12.00
C SER A 61 -8.10 10.06 10.91
N LEU A 62 -8.87 9.05 11.32
CA LEU A 62 -9.69 8.27 10.40
C LEU A 62 -10.96 9.06 10.00
N PRO A 63 -11.55 8.81 8.82
CA PRO A 63 -12.77 9.50 8.39
C PRO A 63 -13.93 9.16 9.34
N THR A 64 -14.69 10.17 9.79
CA THR A 64 -15.92 9.91 10.58
C THR A 64 -17.03 9.39 9.69
N LYS A 65 -17.04 9.81 8.42
CA LYS A 65 -17.92 9.33 7.35
C LYS A 65 -17.13 9.18 6.06
N VAL A 66 -17.45 8.14 5.29
CA VAL A 66 -16.79 7.86 4.02
C VAL A 66 -17.46 8.63 2.88
N GLU A 67 -16.75 9.60 2.31
CA GLU A 67 -17.21 10.48 1.21
C GLU A 67 -16.76 9.98 -0.17
N TRP A 68 -17.38 8.91 -0.67
CA TRP A 68 -17.10 8.38 -2.02
C TRP A 68 -17.33 9.38 -3.14
N ARG A 69 -18.18 10.38 -2.92
CA ARG A 69 -18.50 11.44 -3.89
C ARG A 69 -17.27 12.28 -4.26
N ASN A 70 -16.23 12.32 -3.42
CA ASN A 70 -15.00 13.04 -3.72
C ASN A 70 -14.35 12.56 -5.03
N TYR A 71 -14.43 11.27 -5.36
CA TYR A 71 -13.86 10.73 -6.61
C TYR A 71 -14.54 11.29 -7.87
N PRO A 72 -15.85 11.09 -8.10
CA PRO A 72 -16.51 11.65 -9.28
C PRO A 72 -16.55 13.18 -9.27
N HIS A 73 -16.56 13.81 -8.09
CA HIS A 73 -16.49 15.27 -7.97
C HIS A 73 -15.14 15.81 -8.46
N SER A 74 -14.03 15.33 -7.91
CA SER A 74 -12.68 15.74 -8.33
C SER A 74 -12.41 15.37 -9.78
N TRP A 75 -12.94 14.25 -10.27
CA TRP A 75 -12.81 13.84 -11.66
C TRP A 75 -13.37 14.84 -12.66
N ARG A 76 -14.52 15.43 -12.34
CA ARG A 76 -15.13 16.47 -13.16
C ARG A 76 -14.49 17.84 -12.92
N LEU A 77 -14.21 18.17 -11.65
CA LEU A 77 -13.68 19.48 -11.26
C LEU A 77 -12.31 19.77 -11.88
N MET A 78 -11.44 18.76 -11.96
CA MET A 78 -10.09 18.90 -12.50
C MET A 78 -10.00 18.66 -14.01
N ASP A 79 -11.10 18.32 -14.69
CA ASP A 79 -11.10 17.90 -16.09
C ASP A 79 -10.03 16.82 -16.38
N TYR A 80 -10.02 15.77 -15.54
CA TYR A 80 -9.02 14.70 -15.65
C TYR A 80 -8.94 14.03 -17.03
N PRO A 81 -10.03 13.83 -17.79
CA PRO A 81 -9.93 13.28 -19.14
C PRO A 81 -9.01 14.10 -20.04
N ARG A 82 -9.15 15.43 -20.03
CA ARG A 82 -8.30 16.32 -20.82
C ARG A 82 -6.84 16.28 -20.33
N ALA A 83 -6.64 16.37 -19.02
CA ALA A 83 -5.29 16.32 -18.43
C ALA A 83 -4.57 14.99 -18.73
N PHE A 84 -5.30 13.87 -18.63
CA PHE A 84 -4.78 12.54 -18.94
C PHE A 84 -4.39 12.44 -20.42
N LEU A 85 -5.25 12.89 -21.35
CA LEU A 85 -4.96 12.83 -22.78
C LEU A 85 -3.77 13.70 -23.17
N ASN A 86 -3.61 14.89 -22.57
CA ASN A 86 -2.44 15.74 -22.80
C ASN A 86 -1.14 15.01 -22.40
N THR A 87 -1.11 14.42 -21.19
CA THR A 87 0.05 13.67 -20.71
C THR A 87 0.31 12.42 -21.57
N PHE A 88 -0.74 11.71 -21.94
CA PHE A 88 -0.66 10.52 -22.79
C PHE A 88 -0.05 10.85 -24.17
N TYR A 89 -0.52 11.93 -24.80
CA TYR A 89 -0.01 12.39 -26.08
C TYR A 89 1.48 12.75 -26.01
N VAL A 90 1.88 13.56 -25.02
CA VAL A 90 3.28 13.96 -24.82
C VAL A 90 4.20 12.78 -24.50
N THR A 91 3.67 11.72 -23.87
CA THR A 91 4.46 10.53 -23.54
C THR A 91 4.72 9.64 -24.76
N ILE A 92 3.86 9.68 -25.77
CA ILE A 92 3.93 8.77 -26.94
C ILE A 92 4.64 9.40 -28.14
N VAL A 93 4.52 10.71 -28.32
CA VAL A 93 5.10 11.46 -29.45
C VAL A 93 6.47 11.99 -29.08
#